data_AF-A0A519VBS3-F1
#
_entry.id   AF-A0A519VBS3-F1
#
_cell.length_a   1.000
_cell.length_b   1.000
_cell.length_c   1.000
_cell.angle_alpha   90.00
_cell.angle_beta   90.00
_cell.angle_gamma   90.00
#
_symmetry.space_group_name_H-M   'P 1'
#
loop_
_entity.id
_entity.type
_entity.pdbx_description
1 polymer ?
#
loop_
_entity_poly.entity_id
_entity_poly.type
_entity_poly.pdbx_seq_one_letter_code
_entity_poly.pdbx_strand_id
1 'polypeptide(L)'
;MKLKIISLLLFSVIICYACKKESKPAQYPFKAEVMGVNSDCGIYQIKITNGQDKVESIVGNSVGTNIYIAKNLPEELKVNGLKIILDLRKPTAENNELGICTALGPSYTWVFVTKAKKE
;
A
#
# COMPACT_ATOMS: atom_id res chain seq x y z
N MET A 1 24.49 -67.26 24.49
CA MET A 1 23.37 -67.19 23.52
C MET A 1 23.27 -65.76 22.99
N LYS A 2 23.02 -65.63 21.69
CA LYS A 2 23.32 -64.46 20.86
C LYS A 2 22.29 -63.33 21.03
N LEU A 3 22.77 -62.09 21.17
CA LEU A 3 22.02 -60.86 20.92
C LEU A 3 21.38 -60.92 19.52
N LYS A 4 20.08 -60.65 19.41
CA LYS A 4 19.41 -60.33 18.14
C LYS A 4 18.69 -58.99 18.27
N ILE A 5 19.30 -57.99 17.64
CA ILE A 5 18.71 -56.71 17.25
C ILE A 5 17.80 -57.00 16.01
N ILE A 6 16.77 -56.18 15.79
CA ILE A 6 16.27 -55.65 14.49
C ILE A 6 14.72 -55.64 14.38
N SER A 7 14.21 -54.44 14.06
CA SER A 7 13.04 -54.12 13.20
C SER A 7 11.68 -53.78 13.80
N LEU A 8 11.43 -52.47 13.95
CA LEU A 8 10.18 -51.78 13.55
C LEU A 8 10.49 -50.26 13.64
N LEU A 9 11.09 -49.56 12.67
CA LEU A 9 10.63 -49.24 11.32
C LEU A 9 9.12 -48.96 11.26
N LEU A 10 8.72 -47.70 11.50
CA LEU A 10 8.20 -46.79 10.47
C LEU A 10 7.84 -45.45 11.17
N PHE A 11 8.62 -44.39 11.00
CA PHE A 11 8.38 -43.36 9.97
C PHE A 11 6.96 -42.76 10.04
N SER A 12 6.75 -41.85 10.99
CA SER A 12 5.72 -40.83 10.88
C SER A 12 6.26 -39.52 11.45
N VAL A 13 7.45 -39.13 10.99
CA VAL A 13 7.85 -37.72 11.04
C VAL A 13 7.03 -37.04 9.94
N ILE A 14 5.81 -36.63 10.27
CA ILE A 14 5.04 -35.71 9.44
C ILE A 14 5.74 -34.38 9.57
N ILE A 15 6.77 -34.17 8.75
CA ILE A 15 7.34 -32.86 8.51
C ILE A 15 6.26 -32.10 7.73
N CYS A 16 5.39 -31.42 8.46
CA CYS A 16 4.57 -30.36 7.90
C CYS A 16 5.52 -29.26 7.41
N TYR A 17 6.06 -29.42 6.20
CA TYR A 17 6.57 -28.31 5.42
C TYR A 17 5.37 -27.43 5.08
N ALA A 18 4.95 -26.61 6.04
CA ALA A 18 4.19 -25.41 5.75
C ALA A 18 5.15 -24.51 4.96
N CYS A 19 5.18 -24.72 3.63
CA CYS A 19 5.62 -23.72 2.69
C CYS A 19 4.72 -22.50 2.90
N LYS A 20 5.12 -21.61 3.81
CA LYS A 20 4.67 -20.23 3.77
C LYS A 20 5.18 -19.71 2.44
N LYS A 21 4.31 -19.69 1.43
CA LYS A 21 4.52 -18.83 0.27
C LYS A 21 4.63 -17.43 0.85
N GLU A 22 5.84 -16.94 1.01
CA GLU A 22 6.10 -15.52 1.12
C GLU A 22 5.67 -14.92 -0.22
N SER A 23 4.38 -14.59 -0.33
CA SER A 23 3.93 -13.66 -1.34
C SER A 23 4.58 -12.34 -0.97
N LYS A 24 5.77 -12.08 -1.53
CA LYS A 24 6.37 -10.76 -1.46
C LYS A 24 5.28 -9.79 -1.93
N PRO A 25 4.87 -8.80 -1.12
CA PRO A 25 3.88 -7.84 -1.56
C PRO A 25 4.38 -7.25 -2.88
N ALA A 26 3.56 -7.33 -3.92
CA ALA A 26 3.92 -6.80 -5.23
C ALA A 26 4.38 -5.36 -5.04
N GLN A 27 5.62 -5.07 -5.39
CA GLN A 27 6.17 -3.72 -5.32
C GLN A 27 5.44 -2.89 -6.37
N TYR A 28 4.79 -1.78 -5.97
CA TYR A 28 3.96 -0.91 -6.79
C TYR A 28 2.63 -1.53 -7.30
N PRO A 29 1.69 -1.92 -6.45
CA PRO A 29 0.45 -2.57 -6.89
C PRO A 29 -0.64 -1.60 -7.36
N PHE A 30 -0.46 -0.29 -7.20
CA PHE A 30 -1.51 0.70 -7.45
C PHE A 30 -1.14 1.65 -8.58
N LYS A 31 -2.05 1.83 -9.54
CA LYS A 31 -1.93 2.86 -10.58
C LYS A 31 -2.73 4.08 -10.18
N ALA A 32 -2.18 5.25 -10.45
CA ALA A 32 -2.86 6.51 -10.18
C ALA A 32 -2.50 7.58 -11.22
N GLU A 33 -3.31 8.64 -11.23
CA GLU A 33 -3.06 9.86 -11.98
C GLU A 33 -2.90 11.02 -11.00
N VAL A 34 -1.87 11.84 -11.22
CA VAL A 34 -1.62 13.04 -10.41
C VAL A 34 -2.57 14.13 -10.89
N MET A 35 -3.41 14.63 -9.98
CA MET A 35 -4.48 15.60 -10.30
C MET A 35 -4.09 17.06 -10.00
N GLY A 36 -2.83 17.29 -9.60
CA GLY A 36 -2.33 18.59 -9.17
C GLY A 36 -2.49 18.86 -7.68
N VAL A 37 -2.30 20.12 -7.28
CA VAL A 37 -2.36 20.57 -5.89
C VAL A 37 -3.82 20.72 -5.46
N ASN A 38 -4.16 20.08 -4.34
CA ASN A 38 -5.44 20.29 -3.67
C ASN A 38 -5.52 21.72 -3.12
N SER A 39 -6.57 22.45 -3.48
CA SER A 39 -6.76 23.85 -3.10
C SER A 39 -7.00 24.08 -1.61
N ASP A 40 -7.44 23.04 -0.89
CA ASP A 40 -7.80 23.10 0.53
C ASP A 40 -6.59 22.90 1.45
N CYS A 41 -5.65 22.04 1.05
CA CYS A 41 -4.51 21.65 1.89
C CYS A 41 -3.14 22.05 1.29
N GLY A 42 -3.09 22.54 0.06
CA GLY A 42 -1.83 22.87 -0.64
C GLY A 42 -0.96 21.64 -0.93
N ILE A 43 -1.52 20.43 -0.84
CA ILE A 43 -0.82 19.16 -1.03
C ILE A 43 -1.32 18.51 -2.31
N TYR A 44 -0.44 17.83 -3.03
CA TYR A 44 -0.82 17.10 -4.24
C TYR A 44 -1.87 16.03 -3.94
N GLN A 45 -2.82 15.89 -4.86
CA GLN A 45 -3.82 14.84 -4.81
C GLN A 45 -3.65 13.89 -6.00
N ILE A 46 -3.98 12.62 -5.78
CA ILE A 46 -3.92 11.56 -6.79
C ILE A 46 -5.28 10.91 -6.92
N LYS A 47 -5.61 10.46 -8.13
CA LYS A 47 -6.79 9.63 -8.41
C LYS A 47 -6.32 8.21 -8.66
N ILE A 48 -6.77 7.25 -7.86
CA ILE A 48 -6.47 5.84 -8.09
C ILE A 48 -7.24 5.36 -9.32
N THR A 49 -6.50 4.80 -10.28
CA THR A 49 -7.03 4.28 -11.54
C THR A 49 -7.05 2.75 -11.59
N ASN A 50 -6.27 2.09 -10.72
CA ASN A 50 -6.30 0.64 -10.55
C ASN A 50 -5.98 0.23 -9.10
N GLY A 51 -6.76 -0.71 -8.56
CA GLY A 51 -6.58 -1.25 -7.21
C GLY A 51 -7.35 -0.52 -6.11
N GLN A 52 -8.42 0.23 -6.45
CA GLN A 52 -9.22 1.03 -5.52
C GLN A 52 -9.66 0.26 -4.28
N ASP A 53 -10.33 -0.89 -4.44
CA ASP A 53 -10.84 -1.70 -3.32
C ASP A 53 -9.73 -2.05 -2.30
N LYS A 54 -8.53 -2.32 -2.80
CA LYS A 54 -7.38 -2.63 -1.96
C LYS A 54 -6.82 -1.38 -1.29
N VAL A 55 -6.79 -0.23 -1.98
CA VAL A 55 -6.44 1.06 -1.36
C VAL A 55 -7.42 1.38 -0.23
N GLU A 56 -8.73 1.25 -0.45
CA GLU A 56 -9.76 1.48 0.56
C GLU A 56 -9.60 0.56 1.77
N SER A 57 -9.24 -0.71 1.57
CA SER A 57 -8.93 -1.63 2.68
C SER A 57 -7.73 -1.21 3.54
N ILE A 58 -6.81 -0.38 3.00
CA ILE A 58 -5.60 0.07 3.70
C ILE A 58 -5.83 1.41 4.40
N VAL A 59 -6.44 2.37 3.69
CA VAL A 59 -6.52 3.77 4.16
C VAL A 59 -7.93 4.24 4.49
N GLY A 60 -8.95 3.44 4.20
CA GLY A 60 -10.35 3.80 4.31
C GLY A 60 -10.93 4.33 2.99
N ASN A 61 -12.26 4.46 2.97
CA ASN A 61 -13.00 4.88 1.78
C ASN A 61 -12.59 6.29 1.35
N SER A 62 -12.55 6.51 0.03
CA SER A 62 -12.53 7.87 -0.51
C SER A 62 -13.93 8.46 -0.47
N VAL A 63 -14.06 9.78 -0.38
CA VAL A 63 -15.35 10.46 -0.54
C VAL A 63 -15.73 10.43 -2.03
N GLY A 64 -16.27 9.30 -2.48
CA GLY A 64 -16.98 9.10 -3.76
C GLY A 64 -16.20 9.36 -5.05
N THR A 65 -14.87 9.51 -5.02
CA THR A 65 -14.11 10.04 -6.18
C THR A 65 -12.80 9.30 -6.47
N ASN A 66 -12.41 8.30 -5.66
CA ASN A 66 -11.09 7.65 -5.72
C ASN A 66 -9.91 8.64 -5.63
N ILE A 67 -10.18 9.85 -5.13
CA ILE A 67 -9.20 10.92 -4.95
C ILE A 67 -8.70 10.90 -3.52
N TYR A 68 -7.39 11.02 -3.38
CA TYR A 68 -6.68 11.00 -2.12
C TYR A 68 -5.66 12.13 -2.06
N ILE A 69 -5.47 12.71 -0.88
CA ILE A 69 -4.38 13.64 -0.62
C ILE A 69 -3.09 12.82 -0.46
N ALA A 70 -2.12 13.05 -1.33
CA ALA A 70 -0.89 12.26 -1.42
C ALA A 70 0.28 12.97 -0.73
N LYS A 71 0.49 12.64 0.55
CA LYS A 71 1.68 13.08 1.27
C LYS A 71 2.90 12.31 0.78
N ASN A 72 4.05 12.99 0.75
CA ASN A 72 5.35 12.41 0.37
C ASN A 72 5.44 11.94 -1.10
N LEU A 73 4.67 12.56 -2.00
CA LEU A 73 4.87 12.36 -3.43
C LEU A 73 6.21 12.98 -3.89
N PRO A 74 7.10 12.22 -4.55
CA PRO A 74 8.38 12.74 -5.05
C PRO A 74 8.20 13.94 -5.99
N GLU A 75 9.10 14.93 -5.91
CA GLU A 75 8.98 16.19 -6.66
C GLU A 75 8.92 15.96 -8.18
N GLU A 76 9.67 14.98 -8.68
CA GLU A 76 9.71 14.63 -10.11
C GLU A 76 8.39 14.04 -10.64
N LEU A 77 7.49 13.65 -9.74
CA LEU A 77 6.17 13.10 -10.07
C LEU A 77 5.04 14.12 -9.85
N LYS A 78 5.33 15.31 -9.32
CA LYS A 78 4.36 16.39 -9.08
C LYS A 78 4.01 17.14 -10.38
N VAL A 79 3.50 16.41 -11.35
CA VAL A 79 3.10 16.94 -12.67
C VAL A 79 1.64 16.57 -12.90
N ASN A 80 0.79 17.57 -13.14
CA ASN A 80 -0.63 17.34 -13.38
C ASN A 80 -0.84 16.44 -14.62
N GLY A 81 -1.75 15.46 -14.51
CA GLY A 81 -2.03 14.45 -15.52
C GLY A 81 -0.99 13.33 -15.63
N LEU A 82 0.05 13.32 -14.80
CA LEU A 82 1.07 12.27 -14.84
C LEU A 82 0.52 10.96 -14.31
N LYS A 83 0.65 9.89 -15.10
CA LYS A 83 0.35 8.52 -14.69
C LYS A 83 1.52 7.92 -13.93
N ILE A 84 1.22 7.35 -12.77
CA ILE A 84 2.21 6.81 -11.85
C ILE A 84 1.77 5.44 -11.32
N ILE A 85 2.75 4.67 -10.88
CA ILE A 85 2.55 3.46 -10.10
C ILE A 85 3.19 3.66 -8.73
N LEU A 86 2.49 3.32 -7.66
CA LEU A 86 2.92 3.66 -6.31
C LEU A 86 2.61 2.57 -5.27
N ASP A 87 3.40 2.62 -4.20
CA ASP A 87 3.14 2.00 -2.90
C ASP A 87 2.65 3.07 -1.94
N LEU A 88 1.63 2.74 -1.14
CA LEU A 88 1.06 3.65 -0.16
C LEU A 88 0.77 2.94 1.16
N ARG A 89 0.61 3.75 2.21
CA ARG A 89 0.08 3.32 3.50
C ARG A 89 -0.78 4.41 4.12
N LYS A 90 -1.44 4.08 5.23
CA LYS A 90 -2.08 5.06 6.09
C LYS A 90 -1.01 6.01 6.67
N PRO A 91 -1.22 7.34 6.64
CA PRO A 91 -0.35 8.28 7.33
C PRO A 91 -0.41 8.10 8.85
N THR A 92 0.68 8.36 9.55
CA THR A 92 0.76 8.30 11.02
C THR A 92 0.76 9.70 11.63
N ALA A 93 0.00 9.88 12.71
CA ALA A 93 -0.04 11.16 13.44
C ALA A 93 1.29 11.45 14.16
N GLU A 94 1.94 10.43 14.69
CA GLU A 94 3.20 10.53 15.45
C GLU A 94 4.34 11.19 14.66
N ASN A 95 4.33 11.06 13.32
CA ASN A 95 5.35 11.61 12.44
C ASN A 95 4.92 12.92 11.75
N ASN A 96 3.81 13.54 12.16
CA ASN A 96 3.24 14.72 11.50
C ASN A 96 2.98 14.52 9.99
N GLU A 97 2.60 13.30 9.59
CA GLU A 97 2.31 12.98 8.19
C GLU A 97 0.92 13.43 7.76
N LEU A 98 0.05 13.65 8.74
CA LEU A 98 -1.22 14.36 8.59
C LEU A 98 -0.95 15.87 8.71
N GLY A 99 -1.41 16.63 7.73
CA GLY A 99 -1.35 18.08 7.75
C GLY A 99 -2.71 18.70 8.01
N ILE A 100 -2.74 20.02 7.93
CA ILE A 100 -3.94 20.81 8.18
C ILE A 100 -4.51 21.20 6.80
N CYS A 101 -5.76 20.85 6.55
CA CYS A 101 -6.55 21.41 5.47
C CYS A 101 -7.39 22.57 6.01
N THR A 102 -7.82 23.48 5.14
CA THR A 102 -8.95 24.34 5.51
C THR A 102 -10.24 23.51 5.53
N ALA A 103 -11.37 24.11 5.89
CA ALA A 103 -12.67 23.45 5.82
C ALA A 103 -13.44 23.85 4.55
N LEU A 104 -12.72 24.34 3.53
CA LEU A 104 -13.30 24.96 2.33
C LEU A 104 -13.37 24.00 1.13
N GLY A 105 -13.22 22.70 1.36
CA GLY A 105 -13.25 21.69 0.29
C GLY A 105 -13.69 20.30 0.76
N PRO A 106 -13.76 19.34 -0.18
CA PRO A 106 -14.01 17.95 0.15
C PRO A 106 -12.91 17.41 1.06
N SER A 107 -13.30 16.79 2.17
CA SER A 107 -12.37 16.12 3.09
C SER A 107 -11.88 14.81 2.48
N TYR A 108 -10.95 14.89 1.54
CA TYR A 108 -10.35 13.71 0.94
C TYR A 108 -9.50 12.93 1.95
N THR A 109 -9.56 11.61 1.83
CA THR A 109 -8.75 10.70 2.65
C THR A 109 -7.27 10.87 2.31
N TRP A 110 -6.43 10.85 3.33
CA TRP A 110 -4.99 11.03 3.18
C TRP A 110 -4.28 9.69 2.98
N VAL A 111 -3.27 9.70 2.11
CA VAL A 111 -2.34 8.59 1.91
C VAL A 111 -0.90 9.07 2.06
N PHE A 112 -0.04 8.21 2.58
CA PHE A 112 1.39 8.43 2.58
C PHE A 112 2.05 7.58 1.51
N VAL A 113 2.65 8.23 0.51
CA VAL A 113 3.37 7.57 -0.58
C VAL A 113 4.72 7.09 -0.05
N THR A 114 4.97 5.78 -0.12
CA THR A 114 6.23 5.19 0.34
C THR A 114 7.20 4.99 -0.81
N LYS A 115 6.69 4.66 -2.00
CA LYS A 115 7.46 4.57 -3.25
C LYS A 115 6.56 4.94 -4.41
N ALA A 116 7.10 5.60 -5.43
CA ALA A 116 6.37 5.89 -6.66
C ALA A 116 7.31 5.99 -7.85
N LYS A 117 6.79 5.72 -9.05
CA LYS A 117 7.47 5.92 -10.33
C LYS A 117 6.46 6.24 -11.42
N LYS A 118 6.93 6.74 -12.56
CA LYS A 118 6.11 6.88 -13.78
C LYS A 118 5.60 5.50 -14.23
N GLU A 119 4.37 5.48 -14.74
CA GLU A 119 3.79 4.29 -15.41
C GLU A 119 4.50 3.97 -16.73
#